data_AF-E4WZS1-F1
#
_entry.id   AF-E4WZS1-F1
#
_cell.length_a   1.000
_cell.length_b   1.000
_cell.length_c   1.000
_cell.angle_alpha   90.00
_cell.angle_beta   90.00
_cell.angle_gamma   90.00
#
_symmetry.space_group_name_H-M   'P 1'
#
loop_
_entity.id
_entity.type
_entity.pdbx_description
1 polymer ?
#
loop_
_entity_poly.entity_id
_entity_poly.type
_entity_poly.pdbx_seq_one_letter_code
_entity_poly.pdbx_strand_id
1 'polypeptide(L)'
;MAEALKTEEYNLSQLHLYQEMETSRKNKSKRKKAKKVNGPSIKITSKTVRSGTEDDKKIKEARNYVEFSDRASYEKAFVFSKPVAPKRECCIITGKLARYRTRDGIPFFDSAAYKLIESRRTTKT
;
A
#
# COMPACT_ATOMS: atom_id res chain seq x y z
N MET A 1 47.45 -48.25 0.62
CA MET A 1 46.81 -47.89 -0.68
C MET A 1 45.31 -47.68 -0.54
N ALA A 2 44.54 -48.62 0.00
CA ALA A 2 43.08 -48.49 0.13
C ALA A 2 42.62 -47.35 1.07
N GLU A 3 43.39 -47.02 2.11
CA GLU A 3 43.07 -45.90 3.01
C GLU A 3 43.27 -44.54 2.34
N ALA A 4 44.27 -44.41 1.45
CA ALA A 4 44.53 -43.19 0.70
C ALA A 4 43.36 -42.87 -0.27
N LEU A 5 42.80 -43.88 -0.93
CA LEU A 5 41.63 -43.73 -1.80
C LEU A 5 40.39 -43.27 -1.01
N LYS A 6 40.16 -43.82 0.18
CA LYS A 6 39.05 -43.38 1.06
C LYS A 6 39.20 -41.93 1.51
N THR A 7 40.43 -41.50 1.80
CA THR A 7 40.69 -40.10 2.16
C THR A 7 40.50 -39.16 0.97
N GLU A 8 40.86 -39.61 -0.25
CA GLU A 8 40.65 -38.85 -1.47
C GLU A 8 39.15 -38.67 -1.77
N GLU A 9 38.37 -39.75 -1.68
CA GLU A 9 36.92 -39.72 -1.83
C GLU A 9 36.26 -38.79 -0.80
N TYR A 10 36.71 -38.85 0.46
CA TYR A 10 36.23 -37.96 1.51
C TYR A 10 36.54 -36.50 1.19
N ASN A 11 37.78 -36.19 0.81
CA ASN A 11 38.19 -34.83 0.48
C ASN A 11 37.41 -34.26 -0.71
N LEU A 12 37.18 -35.07 -1.75
CA LEU A 12 36.36 -34.70 -2.90
C LEU A 12 34.89 -34.42 -2.49
N SER A 13 34.33 -35.24 -1.61
CA SER A 13 32.96 -35.03 -1.08
C SER A 13 32.84 -33.72 -0.30
N GLN A 14 33.85 -33.38 0.50
CA GLN A 14 33.88 -32.13 1.26
C GLN A 14 34.01 -30.92 0.32
N LEU A 15 34.86 -30.99 -0.71
CA LEU A 15 35.00 -29.93 -1.69
C LEU A 15 33.69 -29.66 -2.44
N HIS A 16 32.96 -30.70 -2.84
CA HIS A 16 31.66 -30.58 -3.49
C HIS A 16 30.64 -29.87 -2.58
N LEU A 17 30.58 -30.28 -1.30
CA LEU A 17 29.72 -29.68 -0.30
C LEU A 17 30.03 -28.18 -0.10
N TYR A 18 31.31 -27.81 -0.06
CA TYR A 18 31.73 -26.42 0.06
C TYR A 18 31.28 -25.57 -1.14
N GLN A 19 31.40 -26.10 -2.37
CA GLN A 19 30.94 -25.41 -3.57
C GLN A 19 29.41 -25.20 -3.57
N GLU A 20 28.64 -26.20 -3.17
CA GLU A 20 27.19 -26.08 -2.99
C GLU A 20 26.81 -25.02 -1.93
N MET A 21 27.56 -24.98 -0.83
CA MET A 21 27.36 -24.00 0.23
C MET A 21 27.69 -22.57 -0.22
N GLU A 22 28.74 -22.37 -1.02
CA GLU A 22 29.08 -21.07 -1.57
C GLU A 22 28.06 -20.58 -2.60
N THR A 23 27.61 -21.44 -3.51
CA THR A 23 26.57 -21.10 -4.50
C THR A 23 25.25 -20.77 -3.81
N SER A 24 24.89 -21.52 -2.77
CA SER A 24 23.72 -21.24 -1.92
C SER A 24 23.83 -19.90 -1.18
N ARG A 25 25.01 -19.53 -0.66
CA ARG A 25 25.27 -18.21 -0.04
C ARG A 25 25.15 -17.07 -1.06
N LYS A 26 25.70 -17.24 -2.26
CA LYS A 26 25.57 -16.27 -3.36
C LYS A 26 24.11 -16.12 -3.80
N ASN A 27 23.34 -17.20 -3.83
CA ASN A 27 21.92 -17.17 -4.18
C ASN A 27 21.02 -16.63 -3.06
N LYS A 28 21.40 -16.77 -1.77
CA LYS A 28 20.71 -16.11 -0.65
C LYS A 28 20.78 -14.58 -0.74
N SER A 29 21.87 -14.01 -1.26
CA SER A 29 21.97 -12.57 -1.54
C SER A 29 21.02 -12.09 -2.66
N LYS A 30 20.59 -13.00 -3.53
CA LYS A 30 19.57 -12.77 -4.57
C LYS A 30 18.14 -12.95 -4.05
N ARG A 31 17.93 -13.05 -2.73
CA ARG A 31 16.59 -13.00 -2.11
C ARG A 31 15.80 -11.89 -2.79
N LYS A 32 14.68 -12.29 -3.40
CA LYS A 32 13.83 -11.52 -4.32
C LYS A 32 13.92 -10.03 -3.99
N LYS A 33 14.50 -9.22 -4.90
CA LYS A 33 14.42 -7.76 -4.79
C LYS A 33 12.96 -7.46 -4.47
N ALA A 34 12.72 -6.84 -3.31
CA ALA A 34 11.36 -6.51 -2.88
C ALA A 34 10.64 -5.90 -4.08
N LYS A 35 9.43 -6.41 -4.40
CA LYS A 35 8.65 -5.92 -5.55
C LYS A 35 8.69 -4.40 -5.50
N LYS A 36 9.15 -3.77 -6.58
CA LYS A 36 9.26 -2.32 -6.64
C LYS A 36 7.84 -1.78 -6.47
N VAL A 37 7.55 -1.23 -5.29
CA VAL A 37 6.27 -0.58 -5.03
C VAL A 37 6.28 0.67 -5.89
N ASN A 38 5.47 0.67 -6.93
CA ASN A 38 5.31 1.82 -7.79
C ASN A 38 4.34 2.78 -7.11
N GLY A 39 4.86 3.89 -6.60
CA GLY A 39 4.08 4.94 -5.94
C GLY A 39 4.88 5.65 -4.85
N PRO A 40 4.26 6.61 -4.17
CA PRO A 40 4.86 7.32 -3.05
C PRO A 40 5.02 6.31 -1.92
N SER A 41 6.26 6.18 -1.46
CA SER A 41 6.61 5.24 -0.40
C SER A 41 6.97 6.01 0.85
N ILE A 42 6.44 5.56 1.98
CA ILE A 42 6.97 5.92 3.28
C ILE A 42 7.92 4.79 3.67
N LYS A 43 9.19 5.13 3.89
CA LYS A 43 10.20 4.18 4.37
C LYS A 43 10.55 4.53 5.80
N ILE A 44 10.48 3.53 6.67
CA ILE A 44 10.92 3.65 8.06
C ILE A 44 12.25 2.91 8.16
N THR A 45 13.28 3.63 8.56
CA THR A 45 14.65 3.12 8.69
C THR A 45 15.13 3.33 10.11
N SER A 46 15.32 2.24 10.85
CA SER A 46 15.90 2.26 12.19
C SER A 46 17.41 1.99 12.10
N LYS A 47 18.23 2.89 12.63
CA LYS A 47 19.69 2.73 12.71
C LYS A 47 20.14 2.80 14.16
N THR A 48 20.95 1.84 14.57
CA THR A 48 21.65 1.89 15.85
C THR A 48 22.89 2.75 15.69
N VAL A 49 22.92 3.89 16.38
CA VAL A 49 24.05 4.82 16.39
C VAL A 49 24.79 4.63 17.71
N ARG A 50 26.11 4.63 17.64
CA ARG A 50 26.96 4.71 18.82
C ARG A 50 27.20 6.20 19.09
N SER A 51 26.58 6.74 20.12
CA SER A 51 26.83 8.09 20.61
C SER A 51 27.64 7.99 21.90
N GLY A 52 28.74 8.73 21.95
CA GLY A 52 29.62 8.80 23.11
C GLY A 52 30.84 9.62 22.76
N THR A 53 31.01 10.75 23.42
CA THR A 53 32.26 11.52 23.46
C THR A 53 33.13 10.93 24.57
N GLU A 54 34.18 10.27 24.13
CA GLU A 54 35.43 9.85 24.79
C GLU A 54 35.47 9.17 26.17
N ASP A 55 34.44 9.18 27.02
CA ASP A 55 34.54 8.51 28.35
C ASP A 55 33.41 7.47 28.61
N ASP A 56 33.74 6.21 28.33
CA ASP A 56 33.37 4.96 29.02
C ASP A 56 31.93 4.47 29.22
N LYS A 57 30.91 4.96 28.50
CA LYS A 57 29.70 4.14 28.25
C LYS A 57 29.28 4.23 26.79
N LYS A 58 29.52 3.15 26.03
CA LYS A 58 28.97 2.98 24.67
C LYS A 58 27.45 2.84 24.74
N ILE A 59 26.75 3.96 24.83
CA ILE A 59 25.30 3.99 24.79
C ILE A 59 24.89 3.68 23.34
N LYS A 60 24.17 2.57 23.15
CA LYS A 60 23.58 2.21 21.86
C LYS A 60 22.25 2.94 21.75
N GLU A 61 22.21 4.02 21.00
CA GLU A 61 20.96 4.72 20.70
C GLU A 61 20.33 4.14 19.44
N ALA A 62 19.05 3.80 19.51
CA ALA A 62 18.27 3.50 18.31
C ALA A 62 17.66 4.82 17.78
N ARG A 63 18.08 5.24 16.59
CA ARG A 63 17.47 6.38 15.87
C ARG A 63 16.54 5.85 14.79
N ASN A 64 15.31 6.35 14.79
CA ASN A 64 14.31 6.01 13.79
C ASN A 64 14.14 7.17 12.82
N TYR A 65 14.27 6.89 11.53
CA TYR A 65 14.09 7.85 10.45
C TYR A 65 12.86 7.48 9.64
N VAL A 66 12.10 8.50 9.24
CA VAL A 66 10.96 8.35 8.32
C VAL A 66 11.32 9.12 7.05
N GLU A 67 11.55 8.38 5.97
CA GLU A 67 11.84 8.92 4.65
C GLU A 67 10.56 8.89 3.81
N PHE A 68 10.11 10.07 3.39
CA PHE A 68 9.02 10.22 2.44
C PHE A 68 9.59 10.24 1.02
N SER A 69 8.87 9.65 0.05
CA SER A 69 9.21 9.81 -1.36
C SER A 69 9.27 11.29 -1.74
N ASP A 70 10.23 11.65 -2.59
CA ASP A 70 10.44 13.01 -3.09
C ASP A 70 9.12 13.71 -3.47
N ARG A 71 9.03 15.01 -3.18
CA ARG A 71 7.82 15.82 -3.36
C ARG A 71 7.29 15.75 -4.79
N ALA A 72 8.19 15.74 -5.78
CA ALA A 72 7.84 15.59 -7.19
C ALA A 72 7.20 14.22 -7.51
N SER A 73 7.58 13.17 -6.79
CA SER A 73 6.98 11.82 -6.93
C SER A 73 5.65 11.71 -6.19
N TYR A 74 5.53 12.39 -5.05
CA TYR A 74 4.29 12.50 -4.30
C TYR A 74 3.20 13.21 -5.11
N GLU A 75 3.50 14.37 -5.69
CA GLU A 75 2.56 15.16 -6.49
C GLU A 75 2.09 14.43 -7.76
N LYS A 76 2.96 13.61 -8.39
CA LYS A 76 2.60 12.79 -9.55
C LYS A 76 1.65 11.64 -9.23
N ALA A 77 1.80 11.02 -8.06
CA ALA A 77 1.03 9.83 -7.72
C ALA A 77 -0.20 10.12 -6.83
N PHE A 78 -0.18 11.24 -6.10
CA PHE A 78 -1.35 11.78 -5.41
C PHE A 78 -1.71 13.12 -6.03
N VAL A 79 -2.34 13.06 -7.21
CA VAL A 79 -2.87 14.26 -7.86
C VAL A 79 -4.00 14.80 -6.99
N PHE A 80 -3.81 15.99 -6.43
CA PHE A 80 -4.84 16.70 -5.68
C PHE A 80 -5.90 17.22 -6.65
N SER A 81 -6.86 16.37 -7.02
CA SER A 81 -8.07 16.81 -7.72
C SER A 81 -9.15 17.14 -6.69
N LYS A 82 -9.84 18.27 -6.86
CA LYS A 82 -11.03 18.56 -6.06
C LYS A 82 -12.03 17.41 -6.23
N PRO A 83 -12.66 16.91 -5.15
CA PRO A 83 -13.66 15.86 -5.28
C PRO A 83 -14.78 16.35 -6.20
N VAL A 84 -15.24 15.47 -7.10
CA VAL A 84 -16.35 15.78 -7.99
C VAL A 84 -17.59 15.98 -7.14
N ALA A 85 -18.16 17.18 -7.16
CA ALA A 85 -19.39 17.46 -6.44
C ALA A 85 -20.51 16.54 -6.96
N PRO A 86 -21.33 15.94 -6.07
CA PRO A 86 -22.44 15.08 -6.50
C PRO A 86 -23.41 15.90 -7.35
N LYS A 87 -23.78 15.38 -8.52
CA LYS A 87 -24.76 16.01 -9.39
C LYS A 87 -26.13 15.96 -8.71
N ARG A 88 -26.77 17.12 -8.54
CA ARG A 88 -28.13 17.21 -8.04
C ARG A 88 -29.11 16.84 -9.15
N GLU A 89 -29.99 15.88 -8.88
CA GLU A 89 -31.05 15.49 -9.80
C GLU A 89 -32.20 16.50 -9.77
N CYS A 90 -32.94 16.62 -10.88
CA CYS A 90 -34.12 17.45 -10.96
C CYS A 90 -35.37 16.70 -10.48
N CYS A 91 -36.33 17.42 -9.94
CA CYS A 91 -37.66 16.92 -9.61
C CYS A 91 -38.40 16.54 -10.89
N ILE A 92 -39.00 15.35 -10.88
CA ILE A 92 -39.73 14.79 -12.04
C ILE A 92 -40.96 15.63 -12.41
N ILE A 93 -41.56 16.32 -11.44
CA ILE A 93 -42.79 17.09 -11.64
C ILE A 93 -42.49 18.54 -12.00
N THR A 94 -41.63 19.20 -11.23
CA THR A 94 -41.40 20.64 -11.37
C THR A 94 -40.20 20.97 -12.26
N GLY A 95 -39.34 20.00 -12.60
CA GLY A 95 -38.10 20.23 -13.35
C GLY A 95 -37.01 20.98 -12.59
N LYS A 96 -37.31 21.51 -11.39
CA LYS A 96 -36.36 22.22 -10.53
C LYS A 96 -35.41 21.24 -9.85
N LEU A 97 -34.22 21.69 -9.45
CA LEU A 97 -33.28 20.88 -8.65
C LEU A 97 -33.97 20.34 -7.39
N ALA A 98 -33.97 19.03 -7.20
CA ALA A 98 -34.66 18.41 -6.09
C ALA A 98 -34.00 18.74 -4.74
N ARG A 99 -34.85 18.96 -3.73
CA ARG A 99 -34.44 19.22 -2.36
C ARG A 99 -34.43 17.96 -1.52
N TYR A 100 -35.38 17.06 -1.79
CA TYR A 100 -35.63 15.85 -1.03
C TYR A 100 -35.83 14.64 -1.94
N ARG A 101 -35.81 13.44 -1.35
CA ARG A 101 -36.13 12.18 -2.02
C ARG A 101 -37.21 11.43 -1.24
N THR A 102 -38.06 10.71 -1.97
CA THR A 102 -39.02 9.77 -1.36
C THR A 102 -38.28 8.52 -0.85
N ARG A 103 -39.00 7.64 -0.14
CA ARG A 103 -38.47 6.34 0.34
C ARG A 103 -37.87 5.50 -0.78
N ASP A 104 -38.44 5.56 -1.98
CA ASP A 104 -38.00 4.81 -3.16
C ASP A 104 -36.96 5.57 -4.00
N GLY A 105 -36.42 6.66 -3.46
CA GLY A 105 -35.35 7.43 -4.09
C GLY A 105 -35.79 8.44 -5.15
N ILE A 106 -37.10 8.70 -5.32
CA ILE A 106 -37.58 9.64 -6.35
C ILE A 106 -37.32 11.09 -5.91
N PRO A 107 -36.61 11.91 -6.73
CA PRO A 107 -36.30 13.30 -6.40
C PRO A 107 -37.52 14.24 -6.50
N PHE A 108 -37.74 15.07 -5.47
CA PHE A 108 -38.79 16.11 -5.47
C PHE A 108 -38.36 17.44 -4.84
N PHE A 109 -39.06 18.52 -5.20
CA PHE A 109 -38.75 19.89 -4.76
C PHE A 109 -39.60 20.33 -3.55
N ASP A 110 -40.93 20.31 -3.68
CA ASP A 110 -41.89 20.78 -2.67
C ASP A 110 -42.89 19.68 -2.27
N SER A 111 -43.61 19.89 -1.16
CA SER A 111 -44.65 18.97 -0.67
C SER A 111 -45.81 18.76 -1.67
N ALA A 112 -46.13 19.76 -2.48
CA ALA A 112 -47.11 19.63 -3.57
C ALA A 112 -46.66 18.60 -4.62
N ALA A 113 -45.37 18.61 -4.99
CA ALA A 113 -44.80 17.61 -5.89
C ALA A 113 -44.82 16.22 -5.24
N TYR A 114 -44.51 16.12 -3.94
CA TYR A 114 -44.59 14.84 -3.23
C TYR A 114 -45.99 14.21 -3.27
N LYS A 115 -47.04 14.99 -2.99
CA LYS A 115 -48.44 14.51 -3.05
C LYS A 115 -48.82 14.01 -4.43
N LEU A 116 -48.38 14.69 -5.48
CA LEU A 116 -48.61 14.26 -6.86
C LEU A 116 -47.87 12.96 -7.18
N ILE A 117 -46.64 12.76 -6.69
CA ILE A 117 -45.91 11.49 -6.84
C ILE A 117 -46.69 10.35 -6.19
N GLU A 118 -47.16 10.52 -4.96
CA GLU A 118 -47.94 9.50 -4.24
C GLU A 118 -49.28 9.21 -4.92
N SER A 119 -50.02 10.24 -5.37
CA SER A 119 -51.28 10.06 -6.09
C SER A 119 -51.13 9.28 -7.41
N ARG A 120 -50.00 9.43 -8.10
CA ARG A 120 -49.68 8.68 -9.33
C ARG A 120 -49.27 7.23 -9.04
N ARG A 121 -48.88 6.91 -7.81
CA ARG A 121 -48.55 5.54 -7.39
C ARG A 121 -49.82 4.77 -7.07
N THR A 122 -50.71 5.37 -6.29
CA THR A 122 -51.96 4.73 -5.90
C THR A 122 -52.86 4.42 -7.09
N THR A 123 -52.89 5.29 -8.11
CA THR A 123 -53.68 5.12 -9.34
C THR A 123 -53.17 4.06 -10.31
N LYS A 124 -51.93 3.58 -10.16
CA LYS A 124 -51.34 2.52 -11.00
C LYS A 124 -51.54 1.10 -10.42
N THR A 125 -52.23 0.99 -9.30
CA THR A 125 -52.60 -0.28 -8.64
C THR A 125 -54.08 -0.51 -8.89
#